data_AF-A0A969HXY2-F1
#
_entry.id   AF-A0A969HXY2-F1
#
_cell.length_a   1.000
_cell.length_b   1.000
_cell.length_c   1.000
_cell.angle_alpha   90.00
_cell.angle_beta   90.00
_cell.angle_gamma   90.00
#
_symmetry.space_group_name_H-M   'P 1'
#
loop_
_entity.id
_entity.type
_entity.pdbx_description
1 polymer ?
#
loop_
_entity_poly.entity_id
_entity_poly.type
_entity_poly.pdbx_seq_one_letter_code
_entity_poly.pdbx_strand_id
1 'polypeptide(L)'
;MLNDPLAGLARAAQALGDRARVLHTIERLVPMLQEGTLHGAIEPFRVFLTCYDVLAAARDDRASTILVTAYRLLMLQASQISDPALRGTFLETVPAHYRLIRLATSS
;
A
#
# COMPACT_ATOMS: atom_id res chain seq x y z
N MET A 1 -11.22 -11.61 18.46
CA MET A 1 -10.74 -12.39 17.30
C MET A 1 -10.95 -11.55 16.05
N LEU A 2 -9.96 -10.75 15.65
CA LEU A 2 -9.89 -10.22 14.28
C LEU A 2 -8.58 -10.76 13.71
N ASN A 3 -8.69 -11.66 12.73
CA ASN A 3 -7.55 -12.17 11.98
C ASN A 3 -7.17 -11.08 10.97
N ASP A 4 -6.54 -10.02 11.45
CA ASP A 4 -6.22 -8.86 10.63
C ASP A 4 -5.05 -9.23 9.70
N PRO A 5 -5.22 -9.27 8.36
CA PRO A 5 -4.13 -9.54 7.43
C PRO A 5 -2.95 -8.58 7.63
N LEU A 6 -3.20 -7.39 8.19
CA LEU A 6 -2.18 -6.43 8.63
C LEU A 6 -1.27 -6.96 9.75
N ALA A 7 -1.81 -7.65 10.75
CA ALA A 7 -1.02 -8.26 11.82
C ALA A 7 -0.24 -9.49 11.33
N GLY A 8 -0.72 -10.14 10.27
CA GLY A 8 0.00 -11.19 9.55
C GLY A 8 1.19 -10.63 8.78
N LEU A 9 0.96 -9.59 7.98
CA LEU A 9 1.99 -8.92 7.19
C LEU A 9 3.05 -8.24 8.04
N ALA A 10 2.67 -7.52 9.10
CA ALA A 10 3.61 -6.87 10.01
C ALA A 10 4.50 -7.90 10.74
N ARG A 11 3.94 -9.04 11.17
CA ARG A 11 4.71 -10.15 11.76
C ARG A 11 5.58 -10.86 10.72
N ALA A 12 5.11 -11.00 9.49
CA ALA A 12 5.86 -11.65 8.41
C ALA A 12 7.01 -10.76 7.89
N ALA A 13 6.83 -9.43 7.90
CA ALA A 13 7.87 -8.45 7.61
C ALA A 13 8.89 -8.33 8.76
N GLN A 14 8.47 -8.43 10.02
CA GLN A 14 9.40 -8.53 11.16
C GLN A 14 10.17 -9.86 11.18
N ALA A 15 9.57 -10.95 10.70
CA ALA A 15 10.21 -12.24 10.52
C ALA A 15 11.01 -12.30 9.21
N LEU A 16 11.91 -11.34 9.01
CA LEU A 16 12.78 -11.08 7.85
C LEU A 16 13.77 -12.22 7.50
N GLY A 17 13.37 -13.48 7.70
CA GLY A 17 14.05 -14.71 7.29
C GLY A 17 13.23 -15.62 6.38
N ASP A 18 11.92 -15.38 6.17
CA ASP A 18 11.06 -16.25 5.35
C ASP A 18 10.36 -15.51 4.20
N ARG A 19 11.20 -14.91 3.36
CA ARG A 19 10.83 -14.08 2.19
C ARG A 19 9.81 -14.75 1.27
N ALA A 20 9.87 -16.07 1.11
CA ALA A 20 8.94 -16.83 0.27
C ALA A 20 7.51 -16.79 0.81
N ARG A 21 7.34 -16.89 2.13
CA ARG A 21 6.02 -16.88 2.79
C ARG A 21 5.37 -15.49 2.73
N VAL A 22 6.17 -14.44 2.80
CA VAL A 22 5.70 -13.05 2.65
C VAL A 22 5.24 -12.81 1.21
N LEU A 23 6.03 -13.21 0.21
CA LEU A 23 5.69 -13.04 -1.20
C LEU A 23 4.41 -13.81 -1.57
N HIS A 24 4.23 -15.04 -1.08
CA HIS A 24 3.01 -15.82 -1.31
C HIS A 24 1.77 -15.16 -0.69
N THR A 25 1.92 -14.50 0.46
CA THR A 25 0.83 -13.74 1.08
C THR A 25 0.49 -12.49 0.28
N ILE A 26 1.51 -11.78 -0.21
CA ILE A 26 1.33 -10.60 -1.08
C ILE A 26 0.61 -11.00 -2.37
N GLU A 27 1.01 -12.10 -3.02
CA GLU A 27 0.37 -12.62 -4.24
C GLU A 27 -1.13 -12.80 -4.11
N ARG A 28 -1.61 -13.22 -2.94
CA ARG A 28 -3.04 -13.38 -2.67
C ARG A 28 -3.75 -12.07 -2.39
N LEU A 29 -3.02 -11.06 -1.92
CA LEU A 29 -3.56 -9.73 -1.60
C LEU A 29 -3.54 -8.79 -2.80
N VAL A 30 -2.63 -8.95 -3.77
CA VAL A 30 -2.54 -8.07 -4.95
C VAL A 30 -3.88 -7.99 -5.71
N PRO A 31 -4.58 -9.09 -6.03
CA PRO A 31 -5.85 -9.00 -6.74
C PRO A 31 -6.91 -8.25 -5.92
N MET A 32 -6.98 -8.53 -4.62
CA MET A 32 -7.93 -7.87 -3.71
C MET A 32 -7.64 -6.36 -3.54
N LEU A 33 -6.35 -5.99 -3.62
CA LEU A 33 -5.90 -4.60 -3.60
C LEU A 33 -6.21 -3.90 -4.93
N GLN A 34 -6.05 -4.59 -6.07
CA GLN A 34 -6.38 -4.08 -7.40
C GLN A 34 -7.89 -3.89 -7.61
N GLU A 35 -8.71 -4.75 -6.99
CA GLU A 35 -10.17 -4.64 -7.01
C GLU A 35 -10.72 -3.55 -6.08
N GLY A 36 -9.88 -2.93 -5.25
CA GLY A 36 -10.27 -1.82 -4.36
C GLY A 36 -11.14 -2.25 -3.18
N THR A 37 -11.19 -3.55 -2.86
CA THR A 37 -12.16 -4.15 -1.93
C THR A 37 -11.75 -4.07 -0.45
N LEU A 38 -10.67 -3.34 -0.10
CA LEU A 38 -10.28 -3.07 1.29
C LEU A 38 -11.21 -2.05 1.96
N HIS A 39 -12.51 -2.35 1.98
CA HIS A 39 -13.50 -1.65 2.79
C HIS A 39 -13.30 -2.07 4.26
N GLY A 40 -12.55 -1.27 5.01
CA GLY A 40 -12.45 -1.40 6.48
C GLY A 40 -11.04 -1.56 7.06
N ALA A 41 -9.99 -1.60 6.24
CA ALA A 41 -8.62 -1.50 6.77
C ALA A 41 -8.37 -0.06 7.22
N ILE A 42 -7.85 0.10 8.45
CA ILE A 42 -7.67 1.41 9.10
C ILE A 42 -6.85 2.39 8.23
N GLU A 43 -5.94 1.90 7.37
CA GLU A 43 -5.34 2.67 6.28
C GLU A 43 -4.93 1.74 5.10
N PRO A 44 -5.70 1.65 3.99
CA PRO A 44 -5.40 0.73 2.87
C PRO A 44 -4.00 0.96 2.26
N PHE A 45 -3.56 2.21 2.21
CA PHE A 45 -2.27 2.59 1.62
C PHE A 45 -1.05 2.11 2.42
N ARG A 46 -1.19 1.83 3.72
CA ARG A 46 -0.12 1.18 4.49
C ARG A 46 0.12 -0.25 4.03
N VAL A 47 -0.93 -0.97 3.64
CA VAL A 47 -0.80 -2.31 3.06
C VAL A 47 -0.03 -2.23 1.76
N PHE A 48 -0.43 -1.32 0.86
CA PHE A 48 0.26 -1.09 -0.40
C PHE A 48 1.76 -0.77 -0.21
N LEU A 49 2.09 0.13 0.71
CA LEU A 49 3.48 0.46 1.01
C LEU A 49 4.28 -0.71 1.60
N THR A 50 3.65 -1.51 2.46
CA THR A 50 4.32 -2.71 3.02
C THR A 50 4.61 -3.73 1.93
N CYS A 51 3.65 -3.98 1.02
CA CYS A 51 3.86 -4.85 -0.13
C CYS A 51 4.95 -4.29 -1.07
N TYR A 52 4.94 -2.98 -1.33
CA TYR A 52 5.98 -2.32 -2.11
C TYR A 52 7.37 -2.49 -1.48
N ASP A 53 7.54 -2.18 -0.19
CA ASP A 53 8.82 -2.24 0.49
C ASP A 53 9.40 -3.69 0.45
N VAL A 54 8.56 -4.70 0.62
CA VAL A 54 8.96 -6.12 0.51
C VAL A 54 9.38 -6.49 -0.91
N LEU A 55 8.59 -6.11 -1.93
CA LEU A 55 8.90 -6.41 -3.33
C LEU A 55 10.12 -5.63 -3.85
N ALA A 56 10.28 -4.39 -3.42
CA ALA A 56 11.44 -3.56 -3.73
C ALA A 56 12.71 -4.14 -3.10
N ALA A 57 12.66 -4.54 -1.82
CA ALA A 57 13.73 -5.32 -1.19
C ALA A 57 13.96 -6.67 -1.89
N ALA A 58 12.93 -7.16 -2.60
CA ALA A 58 13.00 -8.35 -3.41
C ALA A 58 13.62 -8.17 -4.81
N ARG A 59 13.79 -6.92 -5.27
CA ARG A 59 14.02 -6.57 -6.69
C ARG A 59 13.01 -7.22 -7.63
N ASP A 60 11.77 -7.30 -7.18
CA ASP A 60 10.66 -7.86 -7.93
C ASP A 60 9.96 -6.74 -8.71
N ASP A 61 9.82 -6.90 -10.02
CA ASP A 61 9.22 -5.90 -10.93
C ASP A 61 7.78 -5.54 -10.56
N ARG A 62 7.08 -6.42 -9.83
CA ARG A 62 5.73 -6.16 -9.32
C ARG A 62 5.69 -4.99 -8.33
N ALA A 63 6.82 -4.60 -7.73
CA ALA A 63 6.91 -3.44 -6.86
C ALA A 63 6.40 -2.17 -7.58
N SER A 64 6.82 -1.97 -8.84
CA SER A 64 6.40 -0.82 -9.64
C SER A 64 4.90 -0.85 -9.91
N THR A 65 4.35 -2.01 -10.28
CA THR A 65 2.91 -2.19 -10.50
C THR A 65 2.08 -1.85 -9.26
N ILE A 66 2.50 -2.34 -8.08
CA ILE A 66 1.81 -2.05 -6.82
C ILE A 66 1.86 -0.54 -6.52
N LEU A 67 3.01 0.10 -6.71
CA LEU A 67 3.16 1.53 -6.48
C LEU A 67 2.24 2.36 -7.40
N VAL A 68 2.20 2.03 -8.69
CA VAL A 68 1.34 2.72 -9.67
C VAL A 68 -0.14 2.54 -9.34
N THR A 69 -0.57 1.32 -8.99
CA THR A 69 -1.96 1.05 -8.58
C THR A 69 -2.33 1.86 -7.33
N ALA A 70 -1.47 1.84 -6.31
CA ALA A 70 -1.71 2.56 -5.07
C ALA A 70 -1.78 4.08 -5.29
N TYR A 71 -0.94 4.60 -6.19
CA TYR A 71 -0.92 6.03 -6.53
C TYR A 71 -2.20 6.45 -7.25
N ARG A 72 -2.66 5.66 -8.22
CA ARG A 72 -3.92 5.93 -8.93
C ARG A 72 -5.12 5.93 -7.97
N LEU A 73 -5.19 4.97 -7.05
CA LEU A 73 -6.27 4.92 -6.05
C LEU A 73 -6.22 6.12 -5.12
N LEU A 74 -5.03 6.53 -4.66
CA LEU A 74 -4.86 7.70 -3.81
C LEU A 74 -5.33 8.98 -4.51
N MET A 75 -4.92 9.18 -5.76
CA MET A 75 -5.34 10.34 -6.56
C MET A 75 -6.85 10.33 -6.86
N LEU A 76 -7.44 9.15 -7.11
CA LEU A 76 -8.88 9.01 -7.31
C LEU A 76 -9.66 9.36 -6.04
N GLN A 77 -9.19 8.95 -4.86
CA GLN A 77 -9.82 9.36 -3.60
C GLN A 77 -9.64 10.85 -3.34
N ALA A 78 -8.45 11.39 -3.61
CA ALA A 78 -8.18 12.82 -3.49
C ALA A 78 -9.03 13.66 -4.45
N SER A 79 -9.36 13.16 -5.65
CA SER A 79 -10.23 13.88 -6.60
C SER A 79 -11.69 13.94 -6.16
N GLN A 80 -12.14 13.05 -5.27
CA GLN A 80 -13.48 13.14 -4.65
C GLN A 80 -13.55 14.24 -3.59
N ILE A 81 -12.41 14.76 -3.11
CA ILE A 81 -12.36 15.86 -2.16
C ILE A 81 -12.42 17.17 -2.93
N SER A 82 -13.57 17.82 -2.93
CA SER A 82 -13.80 19.07 -3.66
C SER A 82 -13.05 20.26 -3.07
N ASP A 83 -12.81 20.26 -1.76
CA ASP A 83 -12.05 21.32 -1.08
C ASP A 83 -10.54 21.13 -1.30
N PRO A 84 -9.86 22.10 -1.95
CA PRO A 84 -8.42 22.01 -2.21
C PRO A 84 -7.54 21.92 -0.96
N ALA A 85 -7.93 22.58 0.14
CA ALA A 85 -7.17 22.59 1.39
C ALA A 85 -7.29 21.25 2.12
N LEU A 86 -8.50 20.67 2.16
CA LEU A 86 -8.71 19.32 2.68
C LEU A 86 -8.03 18.26 1.82
N ARG A 87 -8.04 18.44 0.49
CA ARG A 87 -7.32 17.55 -0.43
C ARG A 87 -5.81 17.59 -0.20
N GLY A 88 -5.22 18.77 -0.04
CA GLY A 88 -3.79 18.92 0.31
C GLY A 88 -3.47 18.24 1.64
N THR A 89 -4.30 18.48 2.67
CA THR A 89 -4.16 17.84 3.98
C THR A 89 -4.21 16.32 3.87
N PHE A 90 -5.16 15.76 3.11
CA PHE A 90 -5.29 14.33 2.88
C PHE A 90 -4.04 13.71 2.23
N LEU A 91 -3.43 14.39 1.27
CA LEU A 91 -2.26 13.89 0.55
C LEU A 91 -0.95 14.02 1.36
N GLU A 92 -0.82 15.07 2.16
CA GLU A 92 0.44 15.45 2.79
C GLU A 92 0.52 15.09 4.28
N THR A 93 -0.61 15.04 4.98
CA THR A 93 -0.63 14.86 6.44
C THR A 93 -0.54 13.39 6.86
N VAL A 94 -1.03 12.48 6.01
CA VAL A 94 -0.95 11.04 6.28
C VAL A 94 0.39 10.53 5.78
N PRO A 95 1.27 9.99 6.65
CA PRO A 95 2.63 9.58 6.26
C PRO A 95 2.66 8.55 5.13
N ALA A 96 1.65 7.68 5.08
CA ALA A 96 1.51 6.68 4.02
C ALA A 96 1.23 7.34 2.66
N HIS A 97 0.34 8.33 2.60
CA HIS A 97 -0.01 9.03 1.36
C HIS A 97 1.18 9.84 0.86
N TYR A 98 1.81 10.60 1.76
CA TYR A 98 2.98 11.40 1.43
C TYR A 98 4.13 10.55 0.88
N ARG A 99 4.44 9.43 1.55
CA ARG A 99 5.52 8.53 1.09
C ARG A 99 5.21 7.89 -0.26
N LEU A 100 3.95 7.51 -0.48
CA LEU A 100 3.51 6.92 -1.75
C LEU A 100 3.67 7.93 -2.90
N ILE A 101 3.21 9.18 -2.72
CA ILE A 101 3.37 10.24 -3.73
C ILE A 101 4.85 10.45 -4.04
N ARG A 102 5.70 10.55 -3.01
CA ARG A 102 7.14 10.71 -3.21
C ARG A 102 7.76 9.57 -4.00
N LEU A 103 7.41 8.32 -3.69
CA LEU A 103 7.94 7.16 -4.42
C LEU A 103 7.49 7.17 -5.89
N ALA A 104 6.22 7.52 -6.14
CA ALA A 104 5.65 7.56 -7.49
C ALA A 104 6.21 8.70 -8.35
N THR A 105 6.58 9.84 -7.75
CA THR A 105 7.16 10.99 -8.46
C THR A 105 8.69 10.95 -8.58
N SER A 106 9.35 10.06 -7.82
CA SER A 106 10.82 9.88 -7.86
C SER A 106 11.27 8.73 -8.77
N SER A 107 10.36 8.13 -9.55
CA SER A 107 10.62 7.01 -10.46
C SER A 107 10.73 7.45 -11.92
#